data_AF-A0AAD2CH47-F1
#
_entry.id   AF-A0AAD2CH47-F1
#
_cell.length_a   1.000
_cell.length_b   1.000
_cell.length_c   1.000
_cell.angle_alpha   90.00
_cell.angle_beta   90.00
_cell.angle_gamma   90.00
#
_symmetry.space_group_name_H-M   'P 1'
#
loop_
_entity.id
_entity.type
_entity.pdbx_description
1 polymer ?
#
loop_
_entity_poly.entity_id
_entity_poly.type
_entity_poly.pdbx_seq_one_letter_code
_entity_poly.pdbx_strand_id
1 'polypeptide(L)'
;MIKTFALLLALNSVNAAANKCACEAQKHNFTIDCGGGSASNNNTTDDVAAAAAAAASMTTVTDALTYLQTNGCSSDCISELCEKNFFIVQSHYDHCLDDDIPSEIGADLMQNFQAQCFSCAIVRQEIDGALQCPTLDLDCTDGTGSAAYDRLVSKGCNELFQCTSANCKDDWLLLQVVRAMCGIDSLSVAAQRGYHSLEEPCKAFQCNLSLDVITKTLECSVEDLLSDGDFDHDHNDHDHDEDDGDGGNKSGPSMAPTGGNVPATDSGAAKFALGTIVAIVVAAVALF
;
A
#
# COMPACT_ATOMS: atom_id res chain seq x y z
N MET A 1 -9.94 13.88 46.98
CA MET A 1 -10.30 12.45 46.92
C MET A 1 -11.46 12.38 45.93
N ILE A 2 -11.39 11.86 44.70
CA ILE A 2 -10.80 10.64 44.11
C ILE A 2 -10.46 11.01 42.64
N LYS A 3 -9.18 11.00 42.25
CA LYS A 3 -8.55 10.09 41.25
C LYS A 3 -9.32 10.01 39.92
N THR A 4 -8.86 10.64 38.83
CA THR A 4 -7.77 10.17 37.94
C THR A 4 -7.97 8.71 37.53
N PHE A 5 -8.78 8.44 36.52
CA PHE A 5 -8.80 7.17 35.76
C PHE A 5 -9.70 7.31 34.52
N ALA A 6 -9.15 7.83 33.42
CA ALA A 6 -9.72 7.67 32.06
C ALA A 6 -8.68 8.07 31.00
N LEU A 7 -7.41 7.70 31.20
CA LEU A 7 -6.34 7.89 30.23
C LEU A 7 -5.56 6.58 30.11
N LEU A 8 -6.21 5.56 29.57
CA LEU A 8 -5.63 4.26 29.21
C LEU A 8 -6.73 3.50 28.45
N LEU A 9 -6.85 3.73 27.13
CA LEU A 9 -7.53 2.84 26.16
C LEU A 9 -7.53 3.42 24.72
N ALA A 10 -6.46 4.09 24.27
CA ALA A 10 -6.36 4.61 22.89
C ALA A 10 -5.04 4.21 22.20
N LEU A 11 -4.50 3.02 22.51
CA LEU A 11 -3.29 2.48 21.86
C LEU A 11 -3.54 1.18 21.09
N ASN A 12 -4.80 0.74 20.94
CA ASN A 12 -5.14 -0.57 20.36
C ASN A 12 -5.51 -0.55 18.86
N SER A 13 -5.41 0.58 18.16
CA SER A 13 -5.87 0.68 16.77
C SER A 13 -4.77 0.58 15.71
N VAL A 14 -3.55 0.14 16.06
CA VAL A 14 -2.50 -0.13 15.04
C VAL A 14 -2.66 -1.51 14.39
N ASN A 15 -3.84 -2.15 14.54
CA ASN A 15 -4.02 -3.59 14.37
C ASN A 15 -4.73 -4.01 13.08
N ALA A 16 -4.62 -3.23 11.99
CA ALA A 16 -5.43 -3.45 10.80
C ALA A 16 -4.70 -4.10 9.61
N ALA A 17 -3.37 -4.32 9.68
CA ALA A 17 -2.70 -5.22 8.73
C ALA A 17 -2.29 -6.49 9.45
N ALA A 18 -2.65 -7.64 8.89
CA ALA A 18 -2.27 -8.95 9.42
C ALA A 18 -0.73 -9.09 9.53
N ASN A 19 0.04 -8.44 8.65
CA ASN A 19 1.51 -8.52 8.62
C ASN A 19 2.15 -7.13 8.76
N LYS A 20 3.07 -6.95 9.72
CA LYS A 20 3.92 -5.75 9.80
C LYS A 20 5.12 -5.89 8.89
N CYS A 21 5.43 -4.87 8.09
CA CYS A 21 6.58 -4.92 7.19
C CYS A 21 7.90 -5.09 7.96
N ALA A 22 8.01 -4.56 9.18
CA ALA A 22 9.16 -4.78 10.05
C ALA A 22 9.38 -6.27 10.39
N CYS A 23 8.31 -7.06 10.52
CA CYS A 23 8.41 -8.50 10.77
C CYS A 23 8.88 -9.25 9.53
N GLU A 24 8.38 -8.91 8.35
CA GLU A 24 8.89 -9.46 7.09
C GLU A 24 10.36 -9.07 6.84
N ALA A 25 10.75 -7.84 7.19
CA ALA A 25 12.14 -7.38 7.17
C ALA A 25 13.05 -8.23 8.05
N GLN A 26 12.63 -8.49 9.29
CA GLN A 26 13.37 -9.35 10.22
C GLN A 26 13.44 -10.79 9.71
N LYS A 27 12.31 -11.37 9.30
CA LYS A 27 12.19 -12.75 8.79
C LYS A 27 13.08 -12.99 7.56
N HIS A 28 13.16 -12.01 6.67
CA HIS A 28 13.90 -12.11 5.42
C HIS A 28 15.29 -11.46 5.45
N ASN A 29 15.69 -10.95 6.62
CA ASN A 29 17.00 -10.34 6.91
C ASN A 29 17.35 -9.20 5.94
N PHE A 30 16.42 -8.26 5.77
CA PHE A 30 16.66 -6.98 5.09
C PHE A 30 16.38 -5.80 6.02
N THR A 31 16.94 -4.64 5.69
CA THR A 31 16.76 -3.40 6.45
C THR A 31 15.96 -2.40 5.62
N ILE A 32 14.93 -1.83 6.23
CA ILE A 32 14.14 -0.74 5.65
C ILE A 32 14.90 0.55 5.93
N ASP A 33 15.55 1.11 4.91
CA ASP A 33 16.33 2.35 5.03
C ASP A 33 16.14 3.19 3.77
N CYS A 34 15.59 4.39 3.94
CA CYS A 34 15.27 5.31 2.85
C CYS A 34 16.46 6.06 2.29
N GLY A 35 17.64 5.86 2.87
CA GLY A 35 18.86 6.42 2.34
C GLY A 35 19.18 7.85 2.78
N GLY A 36 18.34 8.43 3.63
CA GLY A 36 18.58 9.73 4.23
C GLY A 36 17.28 10.44 4.60
N GLY A 37 16.64 10.03 5.69
CA GLY A 37 15.69 10.90 6.36
C GLY A 37 16.36 12.24 6.62
N SER A 38 15.89 13.30 5.95
CA SER A 38 16.37 14.69 6.02
C SER A 38 17.82 14.84 6.46
N ALA A 39 18.74 14.89 5.50
CA ALA A 39 20.14 15.24 5.66
C ALA A 39 20.43 16.10 6.92
N SER A 40 20.86 15.43 7.99
CA SER A 40 21.70 16.06 8.99
C SER A 40 22.97 16.47 8.25
N ASN A 41 23.07 17.75 7.92
CA ASN A 41 24.15 18.40 7.20
C ASN A 41 25.48 18.47 7.99
N ASN A 42 25.69 17.58 8.96
CA ASN A 42 26.85 17.57 9.84
C ASN A 42 27.75 16.37 9.55
N ASN A 43 28.51 16.49 8.46
CA ASN A 43 29.66 15.67 8.04
C ASN A 43 30.48 15.14 9.24
N THR A 44 30.00 14.06 9.84
CA THR A 44 30.65 13.32 10.89
C THR A 44 30.85 11.90 10.41
N THR A 45 31.78 11.17 11.02
CA THR A 45 32.12 9.80 10.63
C THR A 45 30.95 8.81 10.71
N ASP A 46 29.89 9.18 11.44
CA ASP A 46 28.66 8.38 11.57
C ASP A 46 27.78 8.48 10.30
N ASP A 47 27.88 9.58 9.55
CA ASP A 47 27.13 9.78 8.30
C ASP A 47 27.63 8.87 7.17
N VAL A 48 28.92 8.51 7.19
CA VAL A 48 29.51 7.66 6.14
C VAL A 48 29.02 6.21 6.28
N ALA A 49 28.82 5.73 7.52
CA ALA A 49 28.27 4.40 7.76
C ALA A 49 26.76 4.34 7.43
N ALA A 50 26.01 5.39 7.80
CA ALA A 50 24.60 5.53 7.43
C ALA A 50 24.42 5.59 5.90
N ALA A 51 25.23 6.38 5.20
CA ALA A 51 25.20 6.46 3.74
C ALA A 51 25.58 5.14 3.04
N ALA A 52 26.42 4.30 3.66
CA ALA A 52 26.73 2.98 3.14
C ALA A 52 25.57 1.98 3.34
N ALA A 53 24.90 2.03 4.50
CA ALA A 53 23.73 1.20 4.80
C ALA A 53 22.55 1.54 3.87
N ALA A 54 22.30 2.84 3.69
CA ALA A 54 21.42 3.43 2.69
C ALA A 54 21.62 2.85 1.28
N ALA A 55 22.86 2.93 0.77
CA ALA A 55 23.19 2.43 -0.56
C ALA A 55 23.01 0.92 -0.70
N ALA A 56 23.31 0.16 0.37
CA ALA A 56 23.09 -1.29 0.41
C ALA A 56 21.59 -1.64 0.44
N SER A 57 20.77 -0.90 1.18
CA SER A 57 19.32 -1.06 1.18
C SER A 57 18.75 -0.76 -0.20
N MET A 58 19.16 0.34 -0.82
CA MET A 58 18.72 0.68 -2.18
C MET A 58 19.07 -0.39 -3.21
N THR A 59 20.29 -0.95 -3.14
CA THR A 59 20.70 -2.08 -4.00
C THR A 59 19.76 -3.27 -3.80
N THR A 60 19.44 -3.59 -2.54
CA THR A 60 18.52 -4.69 -2.17
C THR A 60 17.12 -4.46 -2.76
N VAL A 61 16.60 -3.23 -2.69
CA VAL A 61 15.31 -2.85 -3.28
C VAL A 61 15.31 -2.99 -4.80
N THR A 62 16.36 -2.52 -5.48
CA THR A 62 16.46 -2.63 -6.95
C THR A 62 16.65 -4.07 -7.43
N ASP A 63 17.38 -4.90 -6.69
CA ASP A 63 17.54 -6.33 -6.98
C ASP A 63 16.21 -7.07 -6.81
N ALA A 64 15.47 -6.75 -5.74
CA ALA A 64 14.16 -7.32 -5.48
C ALA A 64 13.15 -6.93 -6.58
N LEU A 65 13.13 -5.66 -6.99
CA LEU A 65 12.29 -5.20 -8.10
C LEU A 65 12.61 -5.95 -9.40
N THR A 66 13.89 -6.11 -9.71
CA THR A 66 14.36 -6.84 -10.90
C THR A 66 13.89 -8.28 -10.86
N TYR A 67 13.95 -8.94 -9.70
CA TYR A 67 13.42 -10.29 -9.52
C TYR A 67 11.92 -10.36 -9.81
N LEU A 68 11.14 -9.45 -9.22
CA LEU A 68 9.68 -9.41 -9.38
C LEU A 68 9.27 -9.28 -10.85
N GLN A 69 9.92 -8.36 -11.57
CA GLN A 69 9.66 -8.10 -12.98
C GLN A 69 10.08 -9.28 -13.87
N THR A 70 11.22 -9.91 -13.57
CA THR A 70 11.77 -11.01 -14.38
C THR A 70 10.96 -12.29 -14.23
N ASN A 71 10.37 -12.54 -13.06
CA ASN A 71 9.71 -13.80 -12.73
C ASN A 71 8.17 -13.73 -12.80
N GLY A 72 7.60 -12.64 -13.34
CA GLY A 72 6.16 -12.55 -13.56
C GLY A 72 5.34 -12.41 -12.27
N CYS A 73 5.94 -11.92 -11.19
CA CYS A 73 5.29 -11.84 -9.87
C CYS A 73 4.07 -10.89 -9.84
N SER A 74 3.92 -10.02 -10.86
CA SER A 74 2.75 -9.15 -11.04
C SER A 74 1.52 -9.86 -11.60
N SER A 75 1.64 -11.14 -11.96
CA SER A 75 0.53 -11.98 -12.44
C SER A 75 0.24 -13.17 -11.53
N ASP A 76 1.27 -13.63 -10.81
CA ASP A 76 1.16 -14.69 -9.81
C ASP A 76 2.26 -14.48 -8.77
N CYS A 77 1.85 -14.20 -7.53
CA CYS A 77 2.77 -13.92 -6.42
C CYS A 77 2.81 -15.04 -5.38
N ILE A 78 2.36 -16.26 -5.72
CA ILE A 78 2.24 -17.38 -4.77
C ILE A 78 3.60 -17.92 -4.31
N SER A 79 4.68 -17.69 -5.07
CA SER A 79 6.00 -18.18 -4.67
C SER A 79 6.59 -17.38 -3.51
N GLU A 80 7.19 -18.06 -2.53
CA GLU A 80 7.88 -17.42 -1.39
C GLU A 80 8.92 -16.38 -1.84
N LEU A 81 9.55 -16.59 -3.01
CA LEU A 81 10.49 -15.63 -3.57
C LEU A 81 9.80 -14.39 -4.14
N CYS A 82 8.62 -14.53 -4.76
CA CYS A 82 7.83 -13.35 -5.16
C CYS A 82 7.38 -12.57 -3.92
N GLU A 83 6.83 -13.23 -2.92
CA GLU A 83 6.39 -12.57 -1.68
C GLU A 83 7.54 -11.86 -0.97
N LYS A 84 8.67 -12.55 -0.74
CA LYS A 84 9.86 -11.95 -0.12
C LYS A 84 10.31 -10.69 -0.84
N ASN A 85 10.46 -10.76 -2.17
CA ASN A 85 10.93 -9.61 -2.94
C ASN A 85 9.89 -8.48 -2.98
N PHE A 86 8.60 -8.83 -2.97
CA PHE A 86 7.54 -7.84 -2.85
C PHE A 86 7.57 -7.15 -1.50
N PHE A 87 7.78 -7.86 -0.38
CA PHE A 87 7.93 -7.23 0.93
C PHE A 87 9.10 -6.26 0.98
N ILE A 88 10.24 -6.58 0.36
CA ILE A 88 11.38 -5.65 0.27
C ILE A 88 10.96 -4.35 -0.44
N VAL A 89 10.36 -4.47 -1.62
CA VAL A 89 9.95 -3.33 -2.45
C VAL A 89 8.84 -2.52 -1.77
N GLN A 90 7.82 -3.20 -1.25
CA GLN A 90 6.68 -2.57 -0.58
C GLN A 90 7.12 -1.82 0.68
N SER A 91 7.94 -2.45 1.53
CA SER A 91 8.40 -1.83 2.77
C SER A 91 9.12 -0.51 2.51
N HIS A 92 9.97 -0.46 1.48
CA HIS A 92 10.66 0.76 1.07
C HIS A 92 9.67 1.78 0.47
N TYR A 93 8.80 1.35 -0.45
CA TYR A 93 7.85 2.25 -1.12
C TYR A 93 6.87 2.92 -0.14
N ASP A 94 6.31 2.16 0.81
CA ASP A 94 5.35 2.68 1.78
C ASP A 94 6.02 3.50 2.90
N HIS A 95 7.27 3.17 3.28
CA HIS A 95 8.00 3.90 4.32
C HIS A 95 8.70 5.16 3.81
N CYS A 96 9.28 5.17 2.62
CA CYS A 96 10.15 6.24 2.17
C CYS A 96 9.40 7.43 1.56
N LEU A 97 10.09 8.58 1.48
CA LEU A 97 9.54 9.76 0.81
C LEU A 97 9.68 9.58 -0.71
N ASP A 98 8.86 10.28 -1.48
CA ASP A 98 8.81 10.07 -2.93
C ASP A 98 10.17 10.32 -3.63
N ASP A 99 10.96 11.27 -3.11
CA ASP A 99 12.31 11.56 -3.61
C ASP A 99 13.33 10.44 -3.31
N ASP A 100 13.04 9.56 -2.34
CA ASP A 100 13.86 8.42 -1.90
C ASP A 100 13.41 7.09 -2.51
N ILE A 101 12.36 7.11 -3.35
CA ILE A 101 11.86 5.92 -4.04
C ILE A 101 12.46 5.90 -5.46
N PRO A 102 13.10 4.79 -5.89
CA PRO A 102 13.53 4.64 -7.27
C PRO A 102 12.38 4.92 -8.24
N SER A 103 12.63 5.77 -9.24
CA SER A 103 11.61 6.15 -10.23
C SER A 103 11.01 4.97 -11.01
N GLU A 104 11.74 3.86 -11.05
CA GLU A 104 11.33 2.58 -11.62
C GLU A 104 10.18 1.93 -10.83
N ILE A 105 10.05 2.25 -9.53
CA ILE A 105 8.99 1.81 -8.64
C ILE A 105 7.86 2.85 -8.71
N GLY A 106 7.13 2.84 -9.82
CA GLY A 106 5.95 3.69 -9.99
C GLY A 106 4.71 3.14 -9.27
N ALA A 107 3.75 4.03 -8.97
CA ALA A 107 2.46 3.66 -8.36
C ALA A 107 1.69 2.57 -9.12
N ASP A 108 1.69 2.63 -10.46
CA ASP A 108 1.05 1.61 -11.30
C ASP A 108 1.72 0.23 -11.16
N LEU A 109 3.04 0.21 -11.04
CA LEU A 109 3.80 -1.02 -10.87
C LEU A 109 3.50 -1.64 -9.49
N MET A 110 3.53 -0.82 -8.45
CA MET A 110 3.16 -1.24 -7.09
C MET A 110 1.75 -1.80 -7.03
N GLN A 111 0.80 -1.14 -7.68
CA GLN A 111 -0.58 -1.61 -7.73
C GLN A 111 -0.71 -2.99 -8.41
N ASN A 112 0.05 -3.24 -9.48
CA ASN A 112 0.02 -4.54 -10.15
C ASN A 112 0.53 -5.66 -9.23
N PHE A 113 1.56 -5.41 -8.42
CA PHE A 113 2.02 -6.38 -7.43
C PHE A 113 1.06 -6.51 -6.24
N GLN A 114 0.56 -5.40 -5.68
CA GLN A 114 -0.42 -5.40 -4.59
C GLN A 114 -1.72 -6.15 -4.95
N ALA A 115 -2.07 -6.21 -6.22
CA ALA A 115 -3.22 -6.98 -6.69
C ALA A 115 -3.01 -8.51 -6.64
N GLN A 116 -1.76 -8.98 -6.55
CA GLN A 116 -1.41 -10.40 -6.58
C GLN A 116 -0.72 -10.90 -5.30
N CYS A 117 0.05 -10.03 -4.64
CA CYS A 117 0.86 -10.36 -3.49
C CYS A 117 0.15 -10.02 -2.18
N PHE A 118 0.42 -10.79 -1.13
CA PHE A 118 0.09 -10.37 0.23
C PHE A 118 0.87 -9.11 0.60
N SER A 119 0.19 -8.15 1.22
CA SER A 119 0.79 -6.89 1.64
C SER A 119 1.17 -6.91 3.11
N CYS A 120 2.10 -6.04 3.48
CA CYS A 120 2.38 -5.68 4.86
C CYS A 120 2.07 -4.19 5.08
N ALA A 121 1.99 -3.75 6.35
CA ALA A 121 1.86 -2.33 6.67
C ALA A 121 3.12 -1.76 7.33
N ILE A 122 3.43 -0.53 6.93
CA ILE A 122 4.40 0.36 7.54
C ILE A 122 3.95 1.79 7.32
N VAL A 123 4.24 2.67 8.27
CA VAL A 123 3.95 4.10 8.15
C VAL A 123 5.10 4.81 7.47
N ARG A 124 4.79 5.80 6.63
CA ARG A 124 5.78 6.68 5.99
C ARG A 124 6.64 7.42 7.02
N GLN A 125 7.92 7.60 6.71
CA GLN A 125 8.88 8.34 7.53
C GLN A 125 8.47 9.80 7.71
N GLU A 126 9.08 10.46 8.69
CA GLU A 126 8.82 11.86 8.99
C GLU A 126 9.24 12.78 7.83
N ILE A 127 8.38 13.74 7.51
CA ILE A 127 8.62 14.80 6.54
C ILE A 127 9.06 16.06 7.29
N ASP A 128 10.25 16.59 6.99
CA ASP A 128 10.77 17.78 7.65
C ASP A 128 9.85 18.99 7.41
N GLY A 129 9.55 19.71 8.49
CA GLY A 129 8.65 20.86 8.48
C GLY A 129 7.16 20.56 8.27
N ALA A 130 6.75 19.29 8.10
CA ALA A 130 5.33 18.95 8.00
C ALA A 130 4.61 19.11 9.35
N LEU A 131 3.29 19.35 9.30
CA LEU A 131 2.46 19.49 10.50
C LEU A 131 2.20 18.12 11.13
N GLN A 132 1.81 18.09 12.40
CA GLN A 132 1.29 16.86 12.99
C GLN A 132 -0.06 16.49 12.35
N CYS A 133 -0.22 15.23 11.97
CA CYS A 133 -1.49 14.70 11.49
C CYS A 133 -2.58 14.84 12.56
N PRO A 134 -3.85 15.06 12.17
CA PRO A 134 -4.96 15.02 13.11
C PRO A 134 -4.99 13.70 13.88
N THR A 135 -5.13 13.77 15.19
CA THR A 135 -5.43 12.59 16.00
C THR A 135 -6.91 12.24 15.79
N LEU A 136 -7.16 11.09 15.19
CA LEU A 136 -8.50 10.61 14.88
C LEU A 136 -8.76 9.32 15.66
N ASP A 137 -9.98 9.18 16.15
CA ASP A 137 -10.50 7.88 16.59
C ASP A 137 -10.97 7.15 15.33
N LEU A 138 -10.15 6.23 14.84
CA LEU A 138 -10.34 5.58 13.55
C LEU A 138 -11.05 4.24 13.71
N ASP A 139 -12.17 4.09 13.02
CA ASP A 139 -12.74 2.79 12.70
C ASP A 139 -12.26 2.39 11.30
N CYS A 140 -11.39 1.39 11.21
CA CYS A 140 -10.82 0.92 9.95
C CYS A 140 -11.82 0.18 9.06
N THR A 141 -13.07 0.01 9.50
CA THR A 141 -14.12 -0.76 8.81
C THR A 141 -15.32 0.07 8.39
N ASP A 142 -15.38 1.35 8.78
CA ASP A 142 -16.53 2.23 8.53
C ASP A 142 -16.54 2.87 7.13
N GLY A 143 -15.47 2.66 6.35
CA GLY A 143 -15.31 3.23 5.01
C GLY A 143 -14.94 4.71 4.99
N THR A 144 -14.57 5.32 6.12
CA THR A 144 -14.25 6.75 6.25
C THR A 144 -13.15 7.19 5.27
N GLY A 145 -12.10 6.39 5.09
CA GLY A 145 -11.05 6.68 4.11
C GLY A 145 -11.58 6.71 2.67
N SER A 146 -12.38 5.72 2.28
CA SER A 146 -13.02 5.68 0.96
C SER A 146 -13.94 6.88 0.72
N ALA A 147 -14.72 7.26 1.73
CA ALA A 147 -15.59 8.44 1.64
C ALA A 147 -14.78 9.74 1.54
N ALA A 148 -13.60 9.83 2.16
CA ALA A 148 -12.70 10.98 2.01
C ALA A 148 -12.17 11.09 0.57
N TYR A 149 -11.77 9.97 -0.04
CA TYR A 149 -11.39 9.92 -1.45
C TYR A 149 -12.51 10.39 -2.39
N ASP A 150 -13.74 9.90 -2.21
CA ASP A 150 -14.88 10.31 -3.04
C ASP A 150 -15.15 11.83 -2.94
N ARG A 151 -14.95 12.41 -1.76
CA ARG A 151 -15.05 13.87 -1.56
C ARG A 151 -13.92 14.62 -2.27
N LEU A 152 -12.69 14.10 -2.26
CA LEU A 152 -11.56 14.70 -3.00
C LEU A 152 -11.83 14.72 -4.51
N VAL A 153 -12.28 13.60 -5.07
CA VAL A 153 -12.59 13.49 -6.50
C VAL A 153 -13.77 14.38 -6.88
N SER A 154 -14.87 14.37 -6.11
CA SER A 154 -16.04 15.22 -6.41
C SER A 154 -15.76 16.72 -6.32
N LYS A 155 -14.73 17.13 -5.56
CA LYS A 155 -14.23 18.51 -5.48
C LYS A 155 -13.19 18.84 -6.57
N GLY A 156 -12.78 17.88 -7.39
CA GLY A 156 -11.77 18.05 -8.44
C GLY A 156 -10.34 18.25 -7.91
N CYS A 157 -10.02 17.67 -6.75
CA CYS A 157 -8.70 17.81 -6.11
C CYS A 157 -7.57 17.10 -6.88
N ASN A 158 -7.89 16.22 -7.82
CA ASN A 158 -6.99 15.40 -8.65
C ASN A 158 -6.62 16.03 -10.01
N GLU A 159 -7.19 17.17 -10.40
CA GLU A 159 -7.02 17.73 -11.75
C GLU A 159 -6.60 19.21 -11.75
N LEU A 160 -7.57 20.11 -11.50
CA LEU A 160 -7.47 21.54 -11.86
C LEU A 160 -7.18 22.46 -10.68
N PHE A 161 -7.43 22.01 -9.45
CA PHE A 161 -7.31 22.84 -8.24
C PHE A 161 -6.11 22.50 -7.36
N GLN A 162 -5.17 21.69 -7.89
CA GLN A 162 -3.91 21.26 -7.24
C GLN A 162 -4.07 21.23 -5.72
N CYS A 163 -4.98 20.41 -5.17
CA CYS A 163 -5.22 20.24 -3.73
C CYS A 163 -4.63 21.35 -2.81
N THR A 164 -4.99 22.62 -3.07
CA THR A 164 -4.42 23.83 -2.45
C THR A 164 -5.54 24.63 -1.80
N SER A 165 -6.79 24.30 -2.13
CA SER A 165 -7.94 24.77 -1.39
C SER A 165 -8.01 24.07 -0.03
N ALA A 166 -8.41 24.82 1.00
CA ALA A 166 -8.72 24.26 2.31
C ALA A 166 -9.76 23.12 2.23
N ASN A 167 -10.59 23.11 1.18
CA ASN A 167 -11.61 22.09 0.96
C ASN A 167 -11.04 20.72 0.58
N CYS A 168 -9.82 20.65 0.02
CA CYS A 168 -9.14 19.38 -0.27
C CYS A 168 -8.28 18.93 0.92
N LYS A 169 -7.73 19.88 1.69
CA LYS A 169 -6.81 19.60 2.81
C LYS A 169 -7.37 18.58 3.80
N ASP A 170 -8.56 18.83 4.34
CA ASP A 170 -9.07 18.01 5.45
C ASP A 170 -9.38 16.57 5.00
N ASP A 171 -9.93 16.40 3.79
CA ASP A 171 -10.18 15.06 3.23
C ASP A 171 -8.89 14.34 2.85
N TRP A 172 -7.88 15.06 2.36
CA TRP A 172 -6.57 14.49 2.06
C TRP A 172 -5.84 14.02 3.31
N LEU A 173 -5.81 14.84 4.36
CA LEU A 173 -5.21 14.46 5.64
C LEU A 173 -5.94 13.28 6.28
N LEU A 174 -7.28 13.25 6.20
CA LEU A 174 -8.09 12.12 6.65
C LEU A 174 -7.75 10.84 5.86
N LEU A 175 -7.70 10.92 4.52
CA LEU A 175 -7.36 9.78 3.66
C LEU A 175 -5.95 9.25 3.95
N GLN A 176 -4.96 10.13 4.11
CA GLN A 176 -3.59 9.75 4.47
C GLN A 176 -3.54 9.03 5.83
N VAL A 177 -4.19 9.60 6.86
CA VAL A 177 -4.20 9.03 8.20
C VAL A 177 -4.90 7.66 8.23
N VAL A 178 -6.04 7.52 7.53
CA VAL A 178 -6.71 6.22 7.41
C VAL A 178 -5.82 5.21 6.69
N ARG A 179 -5.25 5.55 5.52
CA ARG A 179 -4.36 4.62 4.80
C ARG A 179 -3.19 4.16 5.66
N ALA A 180 -2.56 5.10 6.37
CA ALA A 180 -1.36 4.82 7.17
C ALA A 180 -1.67 3.98 8.42
N MET A 181 -2.79 4.24 9.10
CA MET A 181 -3.14 3.56 10.37
C MET A 181 -3.94 2.28 10.16
N CYS A 182 -4.79 2.25 9.14
CA CYS A 182 -5.72 1.16 8.87
C CYS A 182 -5.25 0.22 7.73
N GLY A 183 -4.13 0.54 7.09
CA GLY A 183 -3.62 -0.21 5.94
C GLY A 183 -4.43 0.04 4.66
N ILE A 184 -3.89 -0.41 3.52
CA ILE A 184 -4.51 -0.21 2.21
C ILE A 184 -5.87 -0.91 2.10
N ASP A 185 -6.07 -2.06 2.75
CA ASP A 185 -7.29 -2.87 2.66
C ASP A 185 -8.51 -2.21 3.33
N SER A 186 -8.30 -1.18 4.15
CA SER A 186 -9.38 -0.35 4.70
C SER A 186 -10.04 0.59 3.67
N LEU A 187 -9.43 0.71 2.48
CA LEU A 187 -9.88 1.55 1.39
C LEU A 187 -10.55 0.74 0.28
N SER A 188 -11.53 1.35 -0.40
CA SER A 188 -12.08 0.80 -1.63
C SER A 188 -10.99 0.71 -2.69
N VAL A 189 -11.12 -0.23 -3.63
CA VAL A 189 -10.18 -0.35 -4.76
C VAL A 189 -10.03 0.99 -5.50
N ALA A 190 -11.11 1.75 -5.69
CA ALA A 190 -11.03 3.07 -6.33
C ALA A 190 -10.19 4.06 -5.51
N ALA A 191 -10.35 4.08 -4.19
CA ALA A 191 -9.60 4.95 -3.29
C ALA A 191 -8.12 4.54 -3.22
N GLN A 192 -7.80 3.25 -3.14
CA GLN A 192 -6.40 2.76 -3.19
C GLN A 192 -5.72 3.19 -4.49
N ARG A 193 -6.37 2.94 -5.64
CA ARG A 193 -5.83 3.29 -6.96
C ARG A 193 -5.65 4.79 -7.14
N GLY A 194 -6.64 5.56 -6.71
CA GLY A 194 -6.65 7.01 -6.88
C GLY A 194 -5.82 7.77 -5.85
N TYR A 195 -5.48 7.16 -4.71
CA TYR A 195 -4.65 7.77 -3.65
C TYR A 195 -3.34 8.30 -4.23
N HIS A 196 -2.62 7.49 -5.00
CA HIS A 196 -1.34 7.88 -5.58
C HIS A 196 -1.47 9.01 -6.62
N SER A 197 -2.61 9.13 -7.29
CA SER A 197 -2.88 10.26 -8.19
C SER A 197 -3.08 11.59 -7.44
N LEU A 198 -3.31 11.55 -6.13
CA LEU A 198 -3.50 12.72 -5.27
C LEU A 198 -2.21 13.14 -4.56
N GLU A 199 -1.18 12.29 -4.46
CA GLU A 199 0.06 12.58 -3.72
C GLU A 199 0.76 13.83 -4.25
N GLU A 200 1.03 13.91 -5.55
CA GLU A 200 1.70 15.07 -6.15
C GLU A 200 0.81 16.34 -6.12
N PRO A 201 -0.49 16.31 -6.51
CA PRO A 201 -1.37 17.48 -6.36
C PRO A 201 -1.53 17.96 -4.92
N CYS A 202 -1.53 17.06 -3.93
CA CYS A 202 -1.73 17.34 -2.50
C CYS A 202 -0.45 17.44 -1.68
N LYS A 203 0.73 17.43 -2.29
CA LYS A 203 2.00 17.50 -1.55
C LYS A 203 2.15 18.70 -0.62
N ALA A 204 1.44 19.80 -0.90
CA ALA A 204 1.40 20.97 -0.03
C ALA A 204 0.73 20.72 1.33
N PHE A 205 -0.02 19.63 1.47
CA PHE A 205 -0.76 19.23 2.66
C PHE A 205 -0.29 17.87 3.16
N GLN A 206 0.97 17.77 3.53
CA GLN A 206 1.52 16.59 4.20
C GLN A 206 1.47 16.77 5.72
N CYS A 207 1.44 15.65 6.44
CA CYS A 207 1.51 15.63 7.88
C CYS A 207 2.30 14.42 8.38
N ASN A 208 2.88 14.54 9.57
CA ASN A 208 3.56 13.47 10.26
C ASN A 208 2.62 12.80 11.25
N LEU A 209 2.58 11.46 11.26
CA LEU A 209 2.04 10.72 12.40
C LEU A 209 2.97 10.91 13.61
N SER A 210 2.54 10.48 14.81
CA SER A 210 3.40 10.64 15.98
C SER A 210 4.66 9.79 15.81
N LEU A 211 5.79 10.26 16.32
CA LEU A 211 7.05 9.51 16.26
C LEU A 211 6.94 8.13 16.92
N ASP A 212 6.09 8.00 17.94
CA ASP A 212 5.75 6.73 18.57
C ASP A 212 5.09 5.76 17.58
N VAL A 213 4.11 6.22 16.79
CA VAL A 213 3.46 5.40 15.76
C VAL A 213 4.47 5.00 14.67
N ILE A 214 5.27 5.96 14.17
CA ILE A 214 6.26 5.68 13.12
C ILE A 214 7.24 4.62 13.61
N THR A 215 7.88 4.84 14.77
CA THR A 215 8.86 3.91 15.35
C THR A 215 8.25 2.53 15.63
N LYS A 216 7.02 2.47 16.16
CA LYS A 216 6.34 1.21 16.45
C LYS A 216 6.07 0.37 15.20
N THR A 217 5.92 0.98 14.02
CA THR A 217 5.76 0.23 12.76
C THR A 217 7.07 -0.26 12.15
N LEU A 218 8.21 0.29 12.61
CA LEU A 218 9.56 -0.16 12.24
C LEU A 218 10.07 -1.29 13.13
N GLU A 219 9.35 -1.60 14.20
CA GLU A 219 9.68 -2.68 15.12
C GLU A 219 8.78 -3.90 14.86
N CYS A 220 9.39 -5.07 14.78
CA CYS A 220 8.66 -6.33 14.90
C CYS A 220 8.62 -6.73 16.37
N SER A 221 7.44 -6.72 16.98
CA SER A 221 7.31 -7.17 18.37
C SER A 221 7.10 -8.69 18.41
N VAL A 222 7.55 -9.31 19.50
CA VAL A 222 7.34 -10.75 19.74
C VAL A 222 5.86 -11.13 19.79
N GLU A 223 4.98 -10.19 20.17
CA GLU A 223 3.53 -10.41 20.18
C GLU A 223 2.99 -10.51 18.75
N ASP A 224 3.56 -9.75 17.80
CA ASP A 224 3.20 -9.84 16.38
C ASP A 224 3.62 -11.20 15.81
N LEU A 225 4.82 -11.70 16.18
CA LEU A 225 5.33 -13.00 15.73
C LEU A 225 4.56 -14.21 16.28
N LEU A 226 3.85 -14.04 17.40
CA LEU A 226 3.07 -15.10 18.04
C LEU A 226 1.60 -15.10 17.60
N SER A 227 1.13 -14.04 16.92
CA SER A 227 -0.23 -13.97 16.38
C SER A 227 -0.44 -14.87 15.15
N ASP A 228 0.64 -15.29 14.49
CA ASP A 228 0.61 -16.19 13.33
C ASP A 228 0.67 -17.68 13.72
N GLY A 229 0.61 -17.97 15.02
CA GLY A 229 1.03 -19.25 15.62
C GLY A 229 -0.04 -20.31 15.86
N ASP A 230 -1.32 -20.11 15.50
CA ASP A 230 -2.40 -21.10 15.81
C ASP A 230 -3.39 -21.31 14.65
N PHE A 231 -2.96 -21.34 13.38
CA PHE A 231 -3.69 -22.12 12.37
C PHE A 231 -3.12 -23.53 12.37
N ASP A 232 -3.35 -24.24 13.48
CA ASP A 232 -3.28 -25.69 13.54
C ASP A 232 -4.22 -26.23 12.46
N HIS A 233 -3.65 -26.52 11.29
CA HIS A 233 -4.16 -27.52 10.39
C HIS A 233 -4.03 -28.87 11.09
N ASP A 234 -4.88 -29.09 12.10
CA ASP A 234 -5.14 -30.38 12.69
C ASP A 234 -5.80 -31.22 11.59
N HIS A 235 -4.95 -31.79 10.72
CA HIS A 235 -5.28 -32.92 9.88
C HIS A 235 -5.44 -34.14 10.79
N ASN A 236 -6.47 -34.10 11.63
CA ASN A 236 -6.84 -35.20 12.47
C ASN A 236 -7.68 -36.16 11.62
N ASP A 237 -6.96 -37.13 11.04
CA ASP A 237 -7.38 -38.50 10.79
C ASP A 237 -8.89 -38.76 10.80
N HIS A 238 -9.48 -38.81 9.60
CA HIS A 238 -10.66 -39.62 9.36
C HIS A 238 -10.25 -40.93 8.69
N ASP A 239 -9.58 -41.76 9.48
CA ASP A 239 -9.71 -43.21 9.37
C ASP A 239 -11.16 -43.56 9.73
N HIS A 240 -11.97 -43.82 8.70
CA HIS A 240 -13.17 -44.64 8.87
C HIS A 240 -13.16 -45.78 7.89
N ASP A 241 -12.86 -46.94 8.47
CA ASP A 241 -12.97 -48.29 7.96
C ASP A 241 -14.30 -48.58 7.27
N GLU A 242 -14.17 -49.57 6.39
CA GLU A 242 -15.18 -50.31 5.64
C GLU A 242 -16.37 -50.77 6.49
N ASP A 243 -17.59 -50.65 5.96
CA ASP A 243 -18.64 -51.63 6.24
C ASP A 243 -19.67 -51.70 5.09
N ASP A 244 -19.88 -52.94 4.64
CA ASP A 244 -20.80 -53.37 3.58
C ASP A 244 -22.28 -53.18 3.96
N GLY A 245 -23.15 -52.84 3.00
CA GLY A 245 -24.60 -52.83 3.25
C GLY A 245 -25.53 -52.36 2.13
N ASP A 246 -25.80 -53.27 1.20
CA ASP A 246 -27.07 -53.52 0.46
C ASP A 246 -28.19 -52.45 0.40
N GLY A 247 -28.61 -52.16 -0.84
CA GLY A 247 -30.03 -52.18 -1.22
C GLY A 247 -30.79 -50.85 -1.21
N GLY A 248 -31.11 -50.31 -2.40
CA GLY A 248 -32.08 -49.22 -2.47
C GLY A 248 -32.27 -48.50 -3.80
N ASN A 249 -32.87 -49.19 -4.78
CA ASN A 249 -33.51 -48.59 -5.95
C ASN A 249 -34.38 -47.36 -5.61
N LYS A 250 -34.18 -46.22 -6.28
CA LYS A 250 -35.24 -45.23 -6.56
C LYS A 250 -34.88 -44.28 -7.70
N SER A 251 -35.84 -44.15 -8.59
CA SER A 251 -35.81 -43.51 -9.90
C SER A 251 -35.99 -41.99 -9.85
N GLY A 252 -35.14 -41.27 -10.59
CA GLY A 252 -35.42 -40.01 -11.32
C GLY A 252 -35.50 -38.69 -10.53
N PRO A 253 -35.63 -37.52 -11.21
CA PRO A 253 -35.53 -37.28 -12.66
C PRO A 253 -34.43 -36.26 -13.07
N SER A 254 -34.10 -36.34 -14.36
CA SER A 254 -33.39 -35.40 -15.21
C SER A 254 -33.74 -33.93 -14.98
N MET A 255 -32.72 -33.08 -14.78
CA MET A 255 -32.80 -31.64 -15.02
C MET A 255 -31.80 -31.25 -16.11
N ALA A 256 -32.35 -30.66 -17.17
CA ALA A 256 -31.68 -30.19 -18.36
C ALA A 256 -30.85 -28.91 -18.10
N PRO A 257 -29.80 -28.65 -18.90
CA PRO A 257 -29.10 -27.37 -18.88
C PRO A 257 -29.89 -26.32 -19.67
N THR A 258 -30.36 -25.26 -19.00
CA THR A 258 -30.85 -24.06 -19.66
C THR A 258 -29.68 -23.19 -20.07
N GLY A 259 -29.41 -23.17 -21.38
CA GLY A 259 -28.52 -22.21 -22.02
C GLY A 259 -29.12 -20.80 -21.97
N GLY A 260 -28.36 -19.87 -21.39
CA GLY A 260 -28.62 -18.44 -21.45
C GLY A 260 -27.77 -17.81 -22.54
N ASN A 261 -28.43 -17.42 -23.64
CA ASN A 261 -27.88 -16.56 -24.68
C ASN A 261 -27.54 -15.19 -24.08
N VAL A 262 -26.26 -14.79 -24.14
CA VAL A 262 -25.85 -13.39 -23.99
C VAL A 262 -25.70 -12.79 -25.40
N PRO A 263 -26.44 -11.73 -25.76
CA PRO A 263 -26.28 -11.08 -27.04
C PRO A 263 -24.96 -10.29 -27.08
N ALA A 264 -24.17 -10.57 -28.11
CA ALA A 264 -23.02 -9.77 -28.51
C ALA A 264 -23.48 -8.35 -28.86
N THR A 265 -22.96 -7.35 -28.16
CA THR A 265 -23.01 -5.96 -28.59
C THR A 265 -21.65 -5.63 -29.19
N ASP A 266 -21.65 -5.58 -30.51
CA ASP A 266 -20.58 -5.10 -31.35
C ASP A 266 -20.73 -3.58 -31.54
N SER A 267 -19.64 -2.93 -31.96
CA SER A 267 -19.53 -1.55 -32.50
C SER A 267 -18.98 -0.48 -31.57
N GLY A 268 -17.74 -0.05 -31.84
CA GLY A 268 -17.27 1.26 -31.40
C GLY A 268 -15.79 1.59 -31.57
N ALA A 269 -15.12 1.13 -32.63
CA ALA A 269 -13.76 1.56 -32.94
C ALA A 269 -13.73 3.05 -33.35
N ALA A 270 -13.46 3.94 -32.39
CA ALA A 270 -13.16 5.34 -32.65
C ALA A 270 -11.72 5.48 -33.15
N LYS A 271 -11.57 5.62 -34.48
CA LYS A 271 -10.33 6.07 -35.11
C LYS A 271 -10.06 7.53 -34.71
N PHE A 272 -9.11 7.76 -33.82
CA PHE A 272 -8.55 9.08 -33.62
C PHE A 272 -7.56 9.39 -34.73
N ALA A 273 -7.89 10.41 -35.52
CA ALA A 273 -7.03 10.97 -36.55
C ALA A 273 -5.84 11.68 -35.87
N LEU A 274 -4.63 11.27 -36.22
CA LEU A 274 -3.40 12.01 -35.95
C LEU A 274 -3.44 13.34 -36.73
N GLY A 275 -3.83 14.41 -36.03
CA GLY A 275 -3.72 15.77 -36.50
C GLY A 275 -2.29 16.27 -36.34
N THR A 276 -1.66 16.59 -37.46
CA THR A 276 -0.36 17.25 -37.60
C THR A 276 -0.28 18.51 -36.74
N ILE A 277 0.49 18.48 -35.65
CA ILE A 277 0.86 19.71 -34.92
C ILE A 277 2.06 20.33 -35.64
N VAL A 278 1.79 21.50 -36.23
CA VAL A 278 2.75 22.40 -36.84
C VAL A 278 3.66 22.95 -35.73
N ALA A 279 4.97 22.65 -35.82
CA ALA A 279 5.98 23.30 -35.02
C ALA A 279 6.11 24.78 -35.44
N ILE A 280 5.66 25.69 -34.59
CA ILE A 280 5.96 27.12 -34.72
C ILE A 280 7.29 27.37 -34.00
N VAL A 281 8.34 27.59 -34.79
CA VAL A 281 9.62 28.14 -34.33
C VAL A 281 9.43 29.64 -34.16
N VAL A 282 9.50 30.16 -32.94
CA VAL A 282 9.72 31.59 -32.70
C VAL A 282 11.12 31.76 -32.12
N ALA A 283 12.01 32.24 -32.97
CA ALA A 283 13.28 32.82 -32.58
C ALA A 283 13.05 34.23 -32.03
N ALA A 284 13.61 34.53 -30.85
CA ALA A 284 13.85 35.88 -30.37
C ALA A 284 15.24 35.86 -29.72
N VAL A 285 16.29 36.12 -30.50
CA VAL A 285 16.96 37.43 -30.64
C VAL A 285 17.59 37.88 -29.32
N ALA A 286 18.88 37.58 -29.22
CA ALA A 286 19.83 38.32 -28.40
C ALA A 286 19.88 39.78 -28.85
N LEU A 287 19.80 40.71 -27.91
CA LEU A 287 20.40 42.06 -27.93
C LEU A 287 20.15 42.71 -26.56
N PHE A 288 21.18 42.66 -25.71
CA PHE A 288 21.72 43.69 -24.79
C PHE A 288 22.50 43.03 -23.65
#